data_AF-A0A7V9IFK8-F1
#
_entry.id   AF-A0A7V9IFK8-F1
#
_cell.length_a   1.000
_cell.length_b   1.000
_cell.length_c   1.000
_cell.angle_alpha   90.00
_cell.angle_beta   90.00
_cell.angle_gamma   90.00
#
_symmetry.space_group_name_H-M   'P 1'
#
loop_
_entity.id
_entity.type
_entity.pdbx_description
1 polymer ?
#
loop_
_entity_poly.entity_id
_entity_poly.type
_entity_poly.pdbx_seq_one_letter_code
_entity_poly.pdbx_strand_id
1 'polypeptide(L)' 'MFVALAAIRDRGVTVLLVEQRAQRTVALADRTHVLANGELRMAMTPADADDTDKLIAAYLS' A
#
# COMPACT_ATOMS: atom_id res chain seq x y z
N MET A 1 -11.25 -6.74 8.15
CA MET A 1 -10.91 -6.96 6.72
C MET A 1 -9.44 -7.31 6.54
N PHE A 2 -8.49 -6.44 6.90
CA PHE A 2 -7.05 -6.68 6.73
C PHE A 2 -6.49 -7.94 7.42
N VAL A 3 -7.02 -8.32 8.59
CA VAL A 3 -6.64 -9.56 9.30
C VAL A 3 -6.88 -10.82 8.46
N ALA A 4 -7.96 -10.87 7.67
CA ALA A 4 -8.25 -12.01 6.82
C ALA A 4 -7.27 -12.11 5.64
N LEU A 5 -6.86 -10.97 5.07
CA LEU A 5 -5.85 -10.92 4.00
C LEU A 5 -4.48 -11.38 4.50
N ALA A 6 -4.09 -10.97 5.71
CA ALA A 6 -2.87 -11.46 6.35
C ALA A 6 -2.91 -12.99 6.52
N ALA A 7 -4.01 -13.54 7.04
CA ALA A 7 -4.17 -14.98 7.21
C ALA A 7 -4.14 -15.77 5.89
N ILE A 8 -4.52 -15.16 4.76
CA ILE A 8 -4.42 -15.75 3.42
C ILE A 8 -2.96 -15.72 2.94
N ARG A 9 -2.27 -14.58 3.08
CA ARG A 9 -0.85 -14.44 2.77
C ARG A 9 0.01 -15.43 3.56
N ASP A 10 -0.27 -15.60 4.85
CA ASP A 10 0.50 -16.49 5.74
C ASP A 10 0.39 -17.97 5.34
N ARG A 11 -0.56 -18.33 4.45
CA ARG A 11 -0.68 -19.66 3.82
C ARG A 11 0.15 -19.79 2.54
N GLY A 12 0.96 -18.79 2.19
CA GLY A 12 1.80 -18.78 0.99
C GLY A 12 1.10 -18.25 -0.27
N VAL A 13 -0.05 -17.58 -0.13
CA VAL A 13 -0.79 -17.03 -1.27
C VAL A 13 -0.36 -15.58 -1.54
N THR A 14 0.04 -15.30 -2.78
CA THR A 14 0.32 -13.92 -3.21
C THR A 14 -0.99 -13.14 -3.37
N VAL A 15 -1.07 -11.95 -2.77
CA VAL A 15 -2.24 -11.07 -2.81
C VAL A 15 -1.88 -9.75 -3.50
N LEU A 16 -2.67 -9.37 -4.52
CA LEU A 16 -2.68 -8.01 -5.07
C LEU A 16 -3.92 -7.28 -4.55
N LEU A 17 -3.70 -6.22 -3.77
CA LEU A 17 -4.78 -5.40 -3.22
C LEU A 17 -4.79 -4.03 -3.90
N VAL A 18 -5.96 -3.61 -4.39
CA VAL A 18 -6.18 -2.27 -4.95
C VAL A 18 -7.14 -1.52 -4.04
N GLU A 19 -6.73 -0.38 -3.51
CA GLU A 19 -7.47 0.33 -2.47
C GLU A 19 -7.11 1.84 -2.44
N GLN A 20 -8.06 2.72 -2.04
CA GLN A 20 -7.90 4.18 -2.05
C GLN A 20 -7.34 4.80 -0.74
N ARG A 21 -7.53 4.14 0.40
CA ARG A 21 -7.03 4.42 1.76
C ARG A 21 -5.56 3.97 1.93
N ALA A 22 -4.66 4.82 1.45
CA ALA A 22 -3.21 4.64 1.44
C ALA A 22 -2.60 4.06 2.74
N GLN A 23 -2.80 4.73 3.89
CA GLN A 23 -2.07 4.44 5.13
C GLN A 23 -2.17 2.98 5.59
N ARG A 24 -3.37 2.40 5.58
CA ARG A 24 -3.58 1.03 6.07
C ARG A 24 -3.04 -0.01 5.11
N THR A 25 -3.08 0.28 3.82
CA THR A 25 -2.58 -0.60 2.76
C THR A 25 -1.06 -0.64 2.79
N VAL A 26 -0.41 0.52 2.95
CA VAL A 26 1.06 0.62 3.05
C VAL A 26 1.60 -0.13 4.27
N ALA A 27 0.97 0.05 5.43
CA ALA A 27 1.40 -0.62 6.67
C ALA A 27 1.34 -2.15 6.60
N LEU A 28 0.43 -2.72 5.79
CA LEU A 28 0.22 -4.16 5.70
C LEU A 28 1.00 -4.81 4.56
N ALA A 29 1.17 -4.11 3.44
CA ALA A 29 1.73 -4.68 2.22
C ALA A 29 3.25 -4.67 2.24
N ASP A 30 3.88 -5.77 1.84
CA ASP A 30 5.35 -5.85 1.71
C ASP A 30 5.90 -4.76 0.76
N ARG A 31 5.10 -4.40 -0.25
CA ARG A 31 5.33 -3.30 -1.18
C ARG A 31 4.00 -2.66 -1.57
N THR A 32 3.99 -1.34 -1.68
CA THR A 32 2.85 -0.58 -2.21
C THR A 32 3.26 0.23 -3.41
N HIS A 33 2.40 0.31 -4.42
CA HIS A 33 2.59 1.09 -5.64
C HIS A 33 1.48 2.13 -5.73
N VAL A 34 1.84 3.39 -5.90
CA VAL A 34 0.88 4.49 -6.05
C VAL A 34 0.70 4.80 -7.52
N LEU A 35 -0.55 4.68 -7.96
CA LEU A 35 -0.97 5.05 -9.30
C LEU A 35 -1.78 6.33 -9.22
N ALA A 36 -1.35 7.37 -9.94
CA ALA A 36 -2.09 8.62 -10.09
C ALA A 36 -2.04 9.07 -11.55
N ASN A 37 -3.18 9.54 -12.07
CA ASN A 37 -3.30 10.02 -13.46
C ASN A 37 -2.84 8.99 -14.52
N GLY A 38 -3.04 7.71 -14.26
CA GLY A 38 -2.64 6.62 -15.17
C GLY A 38 -1.15 6.24 -15.12
N GLU A 39 -0.37 6.87 -14.24
CA GLU A 39 1.07 6.65 -14.12
C GLU A 39 1.46 6.14 -12.74
N LEU A 40 2.47 5.27 -12.70
CA LEU A 40 3.08 4.80 -11.47
C LEU A 40 3.97 5.91 -10.90
N ARG A 41 3.53 6.53 -9.80
CA ARG A 41 4.23 7.68 -9.19
C ARG A 41 5.28 7.26 -8.17
N MET A 42 5.01 6.23 -7.36
CA MET A 42 5.87 5.87 -6.25
C MET A 42 5.75 4.40 -5.86
N ALA A 43 6.84 3.83 -5.36
CA ALA A 43 6.84 2.59 -4.60
C ALA A 43 7.15 2.87 -3.12
N MET A 44 6.45 2.19 -2.22
CA MET A 44 6.57 2.32 -0.77
C MET A 44 6.70 0.95 -0.10
N THR A 45 7.17 0.99 1.14
CA THR A 45 7.33 -0.13 2.06
C THR A 45 6.51 0.11 3.33
N PRO A 46 6.29 -0.91 4.19
CA PRO A 46 5.62 -0.72 5.47
C PRO A 46 6.23 0.37 6.35
N ALA A 47 7.55 0.60 6.26
CA ALA A 47 8.25 1.63 7.03
C ALA A 47 7.83 3.06 6.64
N ASP A 48 7.27 3.24 5.44
CA ASP A 48 6.80 4.54 4.95
C ASP A 48 5.37 4.86 5.43
N ALA A 49 4.69 3.94 6.11
CA ALA A 49 3.28 4.10 6.48
C ALA A 49 3.02 5.26 7.46
N ASP A 50 4.01 5.57 8.29
CA ASP A 50 3.94 6.67 9.26
C ASP A 50 4.45 8.01 8.68
N ASP A 51 5.03 7.99 7.48
CA ASP A 51 5.48 9.19 6.77
C ASP A 51 4.30 9.82 6.01
N THR A 52 3.57 10.67 6.74
CA THR A 52 2.36 11.34 6.22
C THR A 52 2.69 12.28 5.06
N ASP A 53 3.85 12.94 5.07
CA ASP A 53 4.25 13.86 4.01
C ASP A 53 4.54 13.12 2.70
N LYS A 54 5.25 11.99 2.79
CA LYS A 54 5.52 11.11 1.64
C LYS A 54 4.24 10.52 1.06
N LEU A 55 3.30 10.13 1.93
CA LEU A 55 1.98 9.66 1.50
C LEU A 55 1.21 10.77 0.76
N ILE A 56 1.14 11.98 1.31
CA ILE A 56 0.45 13.10 0.67
C ILE A 56 1.09 13.41 -0.69
N ALA A 57 2.43 13.47 -0.75
CA ALA A 57 3.17 13.74 -1.98
C ALA A 57 2.88 12.71 -3.08
N ALA A 58 2.71 11.43 -2.73
CA ALA A 58 2.41 10.40 -3.71
C ALA A 58 1.02 10.50 -4.33
N TYR A 59 0.04 11.08 -3.61
CA TYR A 59 -1.36 11.17 -4.06
C TYR A 59 -1.74 12.53 -4.67
N LEU A 60 -1.05 13.61 -4.31
CA LEU A 60 -1.38 14.98 -4.75
C LEU A 60 -0.45 15.52 -5.86
N SER A 61 0.52 14.74 -6.32
CA SER A 61 1.42 15.09 -7.43
C SER A 61 0.81 14.91 -8.82
#